data_AF-A0AA36PMF7-F1
#
_entry.id   AF-A0AA36PMF7-F1
#
_cell.length_a   1.000
_cell.length_b   1.000
_cell.length_c   1.000
_cell.angle_alpha   90.00
_cell.angle_beta   90.00
_cell.angle_gamma   90.00
#
_symmetry.space_group_name_H-M   'P 1'
#
loop_
_entity.id
_entity.type
_entity.pdbx_description
1 polymer ?
#
loop_
_entity_poly.entity_id
_entity_poly.type
_entity_poly.pdbx_seq_one_letter_code
_entity_poly.pdbx_strand_id
1 'polypeptide(L)'
;MRKKIVSSAFFCLFLSGFFGYIFGRAYSYIHPMKDIEGYWEMNSTLSHALGAYHVYSRLSIMNREVNSFVDVYDDNHHVKAQRRIVFDIVDVDNNILTGKILSASIVDNDVHNLNDFLNIPYTINNPSIYKLNENTIFIDHPQGHPVNNLRLLTRINK
;
A
#
# COMPACT_ATOMS: atom_id res chain seq x y z
N MET A 1 22.50 -10.82 -53.22
CA MET A 1 22.84 -10.30 -51.88
C MET A 1 21.72 -9.46 -51.23
N ARG A 2 21.09 -8.51 -51.94
CA ARG A 2 19.99 -7.65 -51.40
C ARG A 2 18.87 -8.41 -50.66
N LYS A 3 18.35 -9.52 -51.20
CA LYS A 3 17.28 -10.32 -50.56
C LYS A 3 17.66 -10.87 -49.17
N LYS A 4 18.91 -11.29 -48.97
CA LYS A 4 19.39 -11.79 -47.65
C LYS A 4 19.46 -10.66 -46.62
N ILE A 5 19.91 -9.47 -47.04
CA ILE A 5 19.99 -8.29 -46.18
C ILE A 5 18.59 -7.83 -45.75
N VAL A 6 17.65 -7.76 -46.69
CA VAL A 6 16.25 -7.37 -46.41
C VAL A 6 15.58 -8.39 -45.47
N SER A 7 15.78 -9.69 -45.70
CA SER A 7 15.25 -10.74 -44.83
C SER A 7 15.84 -10.68 -43.42
N SER A 8 17.14 -10.43 -43.29
CA SER A 8 17.79 -10.27 -41.99
C SER A 8 17.30 -9.04 -41.25
N ALA A 9 17.08 -7.91 -41.94
CA ALA A 9 16.53 -6.70 -41.34
C ALA A 9 15.10 -6.89 -40.83
N PHE A 10 14.23 -7.54 -41.62
CA PHE A 10 12.88 -7.90 -41.19
C PHE A 10 12.88 -8.84 -39.99
N PHE A 11 13.78 -9.83 -39.97
CA PHE A 11 13.94 -10.73 -38.84
C PHE A 11 14.35 -9.97 -37.57
N CYS A 12 15.32 -9.05 -37.65
CA CYS A 12 15.73 -8.23 -36.51
C CYS A 12 14.58 -7.35 -35.99
N LEU A 13 13.78 -6.75 -36.88
CA LEU A 13 12.60 -5.97 -36.47
C LEU A 13 11.58 -6.85 -35.76
N PHE A 14 11.27 -8.02 -36.31
CA PHE A 14 10.33 -8.95 -35.69
C PHE A 14 10.83 -9.43 -34.33
N LEU A 15 12.12 -9.74 -34.22
CA LEU A 15 12.76 -10.17 -32.98
C LEU A 15 12.72 -9.07 -31.92
N SER A 16 13.01 -7.82 -32.30
CA SER A 16 12.94 -6.67 -31.39
C SER A 16 11.52 -6.42 -30.89
N GLY A 17 10.51 -6.51 -31.75
CA GLY A 17 9.11 -6.39 -31.38
C GLY A 17 8.66 -7.49 -30.43
N PHE A 18 9.06 -8.74 -30.71
CA PHE A 18 8.74 -9.88 -29.86
C PHE A 18 9.35 -9.77 -28.47
N PHE A 19 10.65 -9.46 -28.37
CA PHE A 19 11.30 -9.27 -27.07
C PHE A 19 10.74 -8.06 -26.34
N GLY A 20 10.55 -6.92 -27.02
CA GLY A 20 9.95 -5.73 -26.42
C GLY A 20 8.57 -6.01 -25.83
N TYR A 21 7.74 -6.77 -26.55
CA TYR A 21 6.43 -7.20 -26.06
C TYR A 21 6.53 -8.09 -24.81
N ILE A 22 7.39 -9.11 -24.83
CA ILE A 22 7.56 -10.02 -23.69
C ILE A 22 8.08 -9.29 -22.46
N PHE A 23 9.14 -8.48 -22.61
CA PHE A 23 9.69 -7.71 -21.49
C PHE A 23 8.68 -6.68 -20.96
N GLY A 24 7.92 -6.01 -21.84
CA GLY A 24 6.87 -5.07 -21.44
C GLY A 24 5.77 -5.76 -20.63
N ARG A 25 5.32 -6.95 -21.05
CA ARG A 25 4.31 -7.74 -20.34
C ARG A 25 4.83 -8.25 -18.99
N ALA A 26 6.06 -8.77 -18.95
CA ALA A 26 6.69 -9.21 -17.71
C ALA A 26 6.83 -8.05 -16.71
N TYR A 27 7.27 -6.88 -17.20
CA TYR A 27 7.42 -5.68 -16.39
C TYR A 27 6.08 -5.21 -15.80
N SER A 28 5.04 -5.11 -16.62
CA SER A 28 3.69 -4.72 -16.17
C SER A 28 3.09 -5.73 -15.17
N TYR A 29 3.41 -7.02 -15.31
CA TYR A 29 2.96 -8.04 -14.37
C TYR A 29 3.63 -7.94 -12.99
N ILE A 30 4.92 -7.60 -12.96
CA ILE A 30 5.71 -7.43 -11.73
C ILE A 30 5.36 -6.11 -11.03
N HIS A 31 5.18 -5.03 -11.81
CA HIS A 31 4.88 -3.68 -11.32
C HIS A 31 3.47 -3.21 -11.75
N PRO A 32 2.40 -3.89 -11.30
CA PRO A 32 1.04 -3.51 -11.67
C PRO A 32 0.66 -2.13 -11.15
N MET A 33 1.26 -1.67 -10.06
CA MET A 33 0.97 -0.40 -9.38
C MET A 33 2.12 0.62 -9.47
N LYS A 34 2.94 0.54 -10.53
CA LYS A 34 4.16 1.34 -10.70
C LYS A 34 3.98 2.84 -10.38
N ASP A 35 2.85 3.42 -10.77
CA ASP A 35 2.62 4.87 -10.63
C ASP A 35 2.47 5.35 -9.18
N ILE A 36 2.16 4.43 -8.25
CA ILE A 36 2.00 4.68 -6.82
C ILE A 36 3.03 3.90 -5.98
N GLU A 37 3.97 3.21 -6.61
CA GLU A 37 5.06 2.54 -5.92
C GLU A 37 5.90 3.53 -5.10
N GLY A 38 6.23 3.10 -3.88
CA GLY A 38 7.00 3.89 -2.93
C GLY A 38 6.58 3.71 -1.49
N TYR A 39 7.15 4.58 -0.65
CA TYR A 39 6.90 4.63 0.78
C TYR A 39 6.12 5.89 1.11
N TRP A 40 5.02 5.69 1.83
CA TRP A 40 4.03 6.69 2.13
C TRP A 40 3.77 6.73 3.63
N GLU A 41 3.55 7.92 4.17
CA GLU A 41 3.28 8.10 5.59
C GLU A 41 2.17 9.11 5.87
N MET A 42 1.54 8.94 7.03
CA MET A 42 0.55 9.84 7.59
C MET A 42 0.73 9.88 9.10
N ASN A 43 0.74 11.09 9.64
CA ASN A 43 0.72 11.36 11.07
C ASN A 43 -0.65 11.90 11.42
N SER A 44 -1.27 11.36 12.45
CA SER A 44 -2.54 11.88 12.97
C SER A 44 -2.58 11.79 14.48
N THR A 45 -3.47 12.54 15.10
CA THR A 45 -3.67 12.53 16.55
C THR A 45 -5.09 12.11 16.83
N LEU A 46 -5.26 11.15 17.74
CA LEU A 46 -6.54 10.67 18.22
C LEU A 46 -6.74 11.15 19.66
N SER A 47 -7.53 12.20 19.83
CA SER A 47 -7.87 12.74 21.15
C SER A 47 -8.94 11.88 21.83
N HIS A 48 -8.77 11.61 23.11
CA HIS A 48 -9.79 10.96 23.95
C HIS A 48 -9.89 11.64 25.31
N ALA A 49 -10.84 11.22 26.14
CA ALA A 49 -11.17 11.91 27.40
C ALA A 49 -10.03 12.01 28.43
N LEU A 50 -8.98 11.18 28.30
CA LEU A 50 -7.87 11.07 29.26
C LEU A 50 -6.51 11.51 28.68
N GLY A 51 -6.44 11.91 27.40
CA GLY A 51 -5.18 12.29 26.75
C GLY A 51 -5.25 12.22 25.22
N ALA A 52 -4.10 12.27 24.56
CA ALA A 52 -4.01 12.08 23.11
C ALA A 52 -3.17 10.84 22.77
N TYR A 53 -3.54 10.18 21.67
CA TYR A 53 -2.71 9.15 21.05
C TYR A 53 -2.15 9.69 19.75
N HIS A 54 -0.84 9.56 19.58
CA HIS A 54 -0.18 9.84 18.32
C HIS A 54 -0.17 8.60 17.46
N VAL A 55 -0.75 8.73 16.28
CA VAL A 55 -0.87 7.65 15.33
C VAL A 55 0.07 7.90 14.17
N TYR A 56 0.98 6.96 13.96
CA TYR A 56 1.87 6.95 12.83
C TYR A 56 1.51 5.80 11.89
N SER A 57 1.03 6.15 10.70
CA SER A 57 0.59 5.20 9.68
C SER A 57 1.56 5.24 8.51
N ARG A 58 2.12 4.09 8.16
CA ARG A 58 3.02 3.92 7.01
C ARG A 58 2.44 2.90 6.03
N LEU A 59 2.67 3.14 4.76
CA LEU A 59 2.28 2.26 3.67
C LEU A 59 3.46 2.11 2.71
N SER A 60 3.85 0.87 2.44
CA SER A 60 4.85 0.53 1.43
C SER A 60 4.15 -0.20 0.31
N ILE A 61 4.23 0.34 -0.90
CA ILE A 61 3.68 -0.25 -2.11
C ILE A 61 4.87 -0.61 -2.98
N MET A 62 5.16 -1.91 -3.10
CA MET A 62 6.27 -2.38 -3.91
C MET A 62 5.87 -3.62 -4.71
N ASN A 63 6.01 -3.53 -6.04
CA ASN A 63 5.64 -4.60 -6.96
C ASN A 63 4.16 -4.98 -6.79
N ARG A 64 3.91 -6.19 -6.29
CA ARG A 64 2.56 -6.74 -6.04
C ARG A 64 2.19 -6.77 -4.55
N GLU A 65 3.07 -6.26 -3.70
CA GLU A 65 2.93 -6.34 -2.25
C GLU A 65 2.67 -4.95 -1.68
N VAL A 66 1.59 -4.84 -0.91
CA VAL A 66 1.22 -3.61 -0.21
C VAL A 66 1.29 -3.89 1.28
N ASN A 67 2.26 -3.30 1.96
CA ASN A 67 2.41 -3.43 3.40
C ASN A 67 1.91 -2.17 4.10
N SER A 68 0.99 -2.31 5.06
CA SER A 68 0.62 -1.22 5.97
C SER A 68 1.13 -1.50 7.38
N PHE A 69 1.70 -0.47 7.98
CA PHE A 69 2.19 -0.46 9.34
C PHE A 69 1.53 0.68 10.08
N VAL A 70 1.05 0.41 11.29
CA VAL A 70 0.43 1.42 12.13
C VAL A 70 1.00 1.28 13.52
N ASP A 71 1.59 2.36 14.02
CA ASP A 71 2.08 2.46 15.38
C ASP A 71 1.27 3.53 16.11
N VAL A 72 0.87 3.22 17.34
CA VAL A 72 0.16 4.13 18.22
C VAL A 72 1.01 4.39 19.45
N TYR A 73 1.27 5.66 19.71
CA TYR A 73 2.07 6.16 20.82
C TYR A 73 1.20 6.94 21.79
N ASP A 74 1.51 6.88 23.08
CA ASP A 74 0.94 7.80 24.08
C ASP A 74 1.67 9.16 24.06
N ASP A 75 1.19 10.10 24.88
CA ASP A 75 1.78 11.44 25.05
C ASP A 75 3.26 11.40 25.52
N ASN A 76 3.70 10.29 26.12
CA ASN A 76 5.08 10.06 26.55
C ASN A 76 5.93 9.35 25.49
N HIS A 77 5.43 9.21 24.25
CA HIS A 77 6.07 8.52 23.14
C HIS A 77 6.30 7.01 23.37
N HIS A 78 5.59 6.39 24.32
CA HIS A 78 5.61 4.95 24.47
C HIS A 78 4.67 4.29 23.49
N VAL A 79 5.16 3.24 22.83
CA VAL A 79 4.33 2.40 21.95
C VAL A 79 3.26 1.71 22.80
N LYS A 80 1.99 1.99 22.49
CA LYS A 80 0.84 1.32 23.08
C LYS A 80 0.29 0.22 22.19
N ALA A 81 0.42 0.38 20.88
CA ALA A 81 0.01 -0.63 19.93
C ALA A 81 0.79 -0.58 18.63
N GLN A 82 0.92 -1.74 18.00
CA GLN A 82 1.48 -1.89 16.67
C GLN A 82 0.65 -2.87 15.86
N ARG A 83 0.51 -2.57 14.57
CA ARG A 83 -0.18 -3.44 13.63
C ARG A 83 0.53 -3.48 12.30
N ARG A 84 0.62 -4.68 11.74
CA ARG A 84 1.15 -4.93 10.41
C ARG A 84 0.11 -5.70 9.59
N ILE A 85 -0.20 -5.17 8.41
CA ILE A 85 -1.16 -5.75 7.48
C ILE A 85 -0.46 -5.85 6.13
N VAL A 86 -0.64 -6.99 5.47
CA VAL A 86 -0.21 -7.17 4.10
C VAL A 86 -1.43 -7.33 3.24
N PHE A 87 -1.48 -6.57 2.15
CA PHE A 87 -2.53 -6.67 1.17
C PHE A 87 -1.99 -7.29 -0.11
N ASP A 88 -2.78 -8.20 -0.64
CA ASP A 88 -2.66 -8.76 -1.97
C ASP A 88 -3.51 -7.92 -2.95
N ILE A 89 -3.06 -7.80 -4.20
CA ILE A 89 -3.81 -7.07 -5.23
C ILE A 89 -4.89 -7.97 -5.82
N VAL A 90 -6.15 -7.51 -5.81
CA VAL A 90 -7.30 -8.22 -6.40
C VAL A 90 -7.59 -7.72 -7.80
N ASP A 91 -7.68 -6.40 -7.97
CA ASP A 91 -7.95 -5.76 -9.25
C ASP A 91 -6.98 -4.58 -9.44
N VAL A 92 -6.14 -4.71 -10.47
CA VAL A 92 -5.08 -3.77 -10.81
C VAL A 92 -5.67 -2.49 -11.42
N ASP A 93 -6.74 -2.59 -12.22
CA ASP A 93 -7.28 -1.47 -12.98
C ASP A 93 -7.93 -0.45 -12.06
N ASN A 94 -8.51 -0.92 -10.95
CA ASN A 94 -9.16 -0.10 -9.93
C ASN A 94 -8.32 0.08 -8.65
N ASN A 95 -7.08 -0.43 -8.62
CA ASN A 95 -6.21 -0.48 -7.44
C ASN A 95 -6.89 -1.05 -6.19
N ILE A 96 -7.69 -2.10 -6.37
CA ILE A 96 -8.45 -2.77 -5.32
C ILE A 96 -7.60 -3.89 -4.72
N LEU A 97 -7.49 -3.86 -3.40
CA LEU A 97 -6.65 -4.77 -2.62
C LEU A 97 -7.50 -5.74 -1.79
N THR A 98 -6.91 -6.83 -1.30
CA THR A 98 -7.49 -7.69 -0.26
C THR A 98 -6.46 -7.89 0.84
N GLY A 99 -6.86 -7.66 2.10
CA GLY A 99 -5.94 -7.66 3.23
C GLY A 99 -5.90 -8.99 3.96
N LYS A 100 -4.69 -9.48 4.26
CA LYS A 100 -4.44 -10.50 5.27
C LYS A 100 -3.65 -9.87 6.42
N ILE A 101 -4.21 -9.94 7.63
CA ILE A 101 -3.52 -9.45 8.84
C ILE A 101 -2.35 -10.41 9.12
N LEU A 102 -1.12 -9.89 9.16
CA LEU A 102 0.05 -10.69 9.53
C LEU A 102 0.27 -10.70 11.04
N SER A 103 0.13 -9.55 11.70
CA SER A 103 0.35 -9.43 13.14
C SER A 103 -0.32 -8.19 13.72
N ALA A 104 -0.86 -8.32 14.92
CA ALA A 104 -1.31 -7.22 15.77
C ALA A 104 -0.79 -7.44 17.18
N SER A 105 -0.27 -6.38 17.81
CA SER A 105 0.22 -6.43 19.19
C SER A 105 -0.24 -5.22 19.97
N ILE A 106 -0.76 -5.47 21.17
CA ILE A 106 -1.23 -4.46 22.12
C ILE A 106 -0.37 -4.62 23.37
N VAL A 107 0.30 -3.54 23.78
CA VAL A 107 1.23 -3.58 24.92
C VAL A 107 0.46 -3.49 26.25
N ASP A 108 -0.71 -2.87 26.24
CA ASP A 108 -1.48 -2.56 27.44
C ASP A 108 -2.98 -2.74 27.16
N ASN A 109 -3.57 -3.82 27.69
CA ASN A 109 -4.94 -4.25 27.37
C ASN A 109 -6.01 -3.59 28.25
N ASP A 110 -5.59 -2.76 29.21
CA ASP A 110 -6.48 -2.13 30.19
C ASP A 110 -7.25 -0.92 29.63
N VAL A 111 -6.92 -0.47 28.41
CA VAL A 111 -7.61 0.63 27.74
C VAL A 111 -8.62 0.08 26.72
N HIS A 112 -9.87 -0.13 27.14
CA HIS A 112 -10.94 -0.66 26.28
C HIS A 112 -11.11 0.12 24.96
N ASN A 113 -10.98 1.44 24.97
CA ASN A 113 -11.08 2.25 23.75
C ASN A 113 -9.97 1.94 22.72
N LEU A 114 -8.75 1.62 23.18
CA LEU A 114 -7.64 1.25 22.30
C LEU A 114 -7.79 -0.18 21.80
N ASN A 115 -8.27 -1.07 22.67
CA ASN A 115 -8.52 -2.46 22.34
C ASN A 115 -9.63 -2.59 21.28
N ASP A 116 -10.74 -1.87 21.43
CA ASP A 116 -11.85 -1.85 20.45
C ASP A 116 -11.42 -1.20 19.14
N PHE A 117 -10.63 -0.12 19.19
CA PHE A 117 -10.06 0.51 18.01
C PHE A 117 -9.19 -0.46 17.20
N LEU A 118 -8.35 -1.26 17.85
CA LEU A 118 -7.41 -2.17 17.20
C LEU A 118 -8.00 -3.52 16.84
N ASN A 119 -9.03 -3.99 17.53
CA ASN A 119 -9.62 -5.32 17.29
C ASN A 119 -10.78 -5.32 16.31
N ILE A 120 -11.11 -4.18 15.66
CA ILE A 120 -12.14 -4.16 14.62
C ILE A 120 -11.77 -5.18 13.53
N PRO A 121 -12.61 -6.20 13.30
CA PRO A 121 -12.33 -7.24 12.32
C PRO A 121 -12.44 -6.66 10.91
N TYR A 122 -11.38 -6.80 10.11
CA TYR A 122 -11.26 -6.38 8.70
C TYR A 122 -12.02 -7.28 7.72
N THR A 123 -12.87 -8.16 8.24
CA THR A 123 -13.58 -9.12 7.40
C THR A 123 -14.58 -8.37 6.56
N ILE A 124 -14.27 -8.28 5.26
CA ILE A 124 -14.95 -7.52 4.22
C ILE A 124 -14.47 -6.08 4.23
N ASN A 125 -13.44 -5.76 3.44
CA ASN A 125 -13.47 -4.60 2.56
C ASN A 125 -12.19 -4.53 1.75
N ASN A 126 -12.34 -4.34 0.44
CA ASN A 126 -11.23 -4.28 -0.49
C ASN A 126 -10.75 -2.82 -0.57
N PRO A 127 -9.65 -2.41 0.08
CA PRO A 127 -9.27 -1.01 0.05
C PRO A 127 -8.82 -0.58 -1.34
N SER A 128 -9.09 0.68 -1.66
CA SER A 128 -8.78 1.30 -2.94
C SER A 128 -7.78 2.42 -2.75
N ILE A 129 -6.75 2.47 -3.60
CA ILE A 129 -5.73 3.52 -3.58
C ILE A 129 -5.93 4.46 -4.76
N TYR A 130 -6.01 5.75 -4.47
CA TYR A 130 -6.14 6.82 -5.44
C TYR A 130 -4.91 7.72 -5.41
N LYS A 131 -4.25 7.88 -6.56
CA LYS A 131 -3.16 8.85 -6.71
C LYS A 131 -3.77 10.24 -6.90
N LEU A 132 -3.45 11.17 -6.00
CA LEU A 132 -3.88 12.57 -6.14
C LEU A 132 -2.83 13.41 -6.85
N ASN A 133 -1.56 13.18 -6.53
CA ASN A 133 -0.40 13.78 -7.22
C ASN A 133 0.83 12.87 -7.04
N GLU A 134 2.01 13.32 -7.47
CA GLU A 134 3.26 12.53 -7.37
C GLU A 134 3.67 12.20 -5.92
N ASN A 135 3.30 13.08 -4.99
CA ASN A 135 3.73 13.06 -3.60
C ASN A 135 2.60 12.77 -2.62
N THR A 136 1.39 12.50 -3.10
CA THR A 136 0.21 12.28 -2.26
C THR A 136 -0.68 11.19 -2.83
N ILE A 137 -1.01 10.21 -1.99
CA ILE A 137 -2.02 9.19 -2.26
C ILE A 137 -3.14 9.30 -1.23
N PHE A 138 -4.31 8.87 -1.65
CA PHE A 138 -5.48 8.70 -0.81
C PHE A 138 -5.81 7.22 -0.77
N ILE A 139 -6.01 6.70 0.43
CA ILE A 139 -6.43 5.31 0.60
C ILE A 139 -7.80 5.30 1.27
N ASP A 140 -8.74 4.70 0.56
CA ASP A 140 -10.06 4.41 1.08
C ASP A 140 -10.05 2.96 1.57
N HIS A 141 -10.11 2.81 2.88
CA HIS A 141 -10.41 1.56 3.56
C HIS A 141 -11.87 1.61 3.96
N PRO A 142 -12.78 0.99 3.19
CA PRO A 142 -14.12 0.83 3.69
C PRO A 142 -14.00 0.01 4.97
N GLN A 143 -14.59 0.52 6.06
CA GLN A 143 -14.68 0.00 7.43
C GLN A 143 -13.70 -1.09 7.93
N GLY A 144 -13.10 -0.85 9.10
CA GLY A 144 -12.33 -1.87 9.83
C GLY A 144 -10.91 -1.46 10.16
N HIS A 145 -10.45 -0.30 9.67
CA HIS A 145 -9.11 0.19 9.94
C HIS A 145 -9.07 0.97 11.29
N PRO A 146 -8.22 0.57 12.27
CA PRO A 146 -7.89 1.44 13.40
C PRO A 146 -7.22 2.63 12.76
N VAL A 147 -7.54 3.91 12.95
CA VAL A 147 -7.00 5.03 12.15
C VAL A 147 -7.79 5.14 10.87
N ASN A 148 -8.85 5.97 10.96
CA ASN A 148 -9.65 6.53 9.89
C ASN A 148 -9.72 5.71 8.59
N ASN A 149 -10.93 5.28 8.25
CA ASN A 149 -11.26 4.67 6.96
C ASN A 149 -10.65 5.41 5.76
N LEU A 150 -10.48 6.73 5.87
CA LEU A 150 -9.89 7.59 4.85
C LEU A 150 -8.57 8.16 5.34
N ARG A 151 -7.48 7.91 4.60
CA ARG A 151 -6.15 8.45 4.92
C ARG A 151 -5.51 9.11 3.72
N LEU A 152 -4.96 10.30 3.96
CA LEU A 152 -4.14 11.03 3.00
C LEU A 152 -2.67 10.79 3.38
N LEU A 153 -1.93 10.07 2.54
CA LEU A 153 -0.53 9.77 2.80
C LEU A 153 0.37 10.58 1.88
N THR A 154 1.51 10.99 2.41
CA THR A 154 2.53 11.73 1.67
C THR A 154 3.78 10.88 1.47
N ARG A 155 4.49 11.10 0.35
CA ARG A 155 5.72 10.36 0.02
C ARG A 155 6.85 10.77 0.98
N ILE A 156 7.58 9.78 1.49
CA ILE A 156 8.69 10.01 2.46
C ILE A 156 9.91 10.65 1.77
N ASN A 157 10.29 10.17 0.58
CA ASN A 157 11.43 10.69 -0.19
C ASN A 157 10.93 11.67 -1.26
N LYS A 158 10.68 12.92 -0.86
CA LYS A 158 10.32 14.03 -1.76
C LYS A 158 11.51 14.49 -2.59
#